data_AF-A0A524F6N7-F1
#
_entry.id   AF-A0A524F6N7-F1
#
_cell.length_a   1.000
_cell.length_b   1.000
_cell.length_c   1.000
_cell.angle_alpha   90.00
_cell.angle_beta   90.00
_cell.angle_gamma   90.00
#
_symmetry.space_group_name_H-M   'P 1'
#
loop_
_entity.id
_entity.type
_entity.pdbx_description
1 polymer ?
#
loop_
_entity_poly.entity_id
_entity_poly.type
_entity_poly.pdbx_seq_one_letter_code
_entity_poly.pdbx_strand_id
1 'polypeptide(L)'
;MDFKPESDVAVKERKADDFLEVARSLALNNRVDESLYYYRESMRLFEELGFKHRLNRLIWELEKVLTGEIKNLNYLQYEAFQEYDNVRRDLILEKLHDYESGKNWVEKREELLNKTLSEAKKYADAEKYSKAKLFYGRALKFLRDLGWHKEIETIQNEIKLLSEKEYVRDERLRIEQELAEQKKKEREKYFETEKQKFEEAERQKAYIPPEPDPQEEALKKKVQIAEMNKKKAEDAEKAGNYRLALNRYEYLLNLYIELNYDPIQRERIKQKIGEMKDKIMFK
;
A
#
# COMPACT_ATOMS: atom_id res chain seq x y z
N MET A 1 13.72 67.13 -0.05
CA MET A 1 14.93 66.35 0.28
C MET A 1 14.77 65.94 1.72
N ASP A 2 14.26 64.74 1.96
CA ASP A 2 13.98 64.26 3.31
C ASP A 2 15.26 63.67 3.90
N PHE A 3 15.85 64.41 4.84
CA PHE A 3 17.00 63.96 5.62
C PHE A 3 16.52 62.81 6.51
N LYS A 4 16.87 61.57 6.15
CA LYS A 4 16.68 60.44 7.07
C LYS A 4 17.61 60.67 8.27
N PRO A 5 17.10 60.71 9.51
CA PRO A 5 17.96 60.84 10.67
C PRO A 5 18.92 59.64 10.71
N GLU A 6 20.20 59.93 10.88
CA GLU A 6 21.24 58.90 11.03
C GLU A 6 20.88 57.99 12.21
N SER A 7 21.12 56.68 12.07
CA SER A 7 20.90 55.74 13.16
C SER A 7 21.79 56.10 14.36
N ASP A 8 21.29 55.90 15.58
CA ASP A 8 22.05 56.17 16.82
C ASP A 8 23.42 55.46 16.83
N VAL A 9 23.52 54.31 16.15
CA VAL A 9 24.77 53.58 15.91
C VAL A 9 25.74 54.36 15.03
N ALA A 10 25.29 54.91 13.90
CA ALA A 10 26.14 55.67 12.98
C ALA A 10 26.64 56.98 13.60
N VAL A 11 25.80 57.63 14.42
CA VAL A 11 26.18 58.85 15.16
C VAL A 11 27.26 58.55 16.20
N LYS A 12 27.11 57.44 16.95
CA LYS A 12 28.11 57.00 17.94
C LYS A 12 29.41 56.54 17.30
N GLU A 13 29.34 55.83 16.18
CA GLU A 13 30.53 55.41 15.43
C GLU A 13 31.32 56.61 14.90
N ARG A 14 30.64 57.57 14.26
CA ARG A 14 31.30 58.80 13.77
C ARG A 14 31.96 59.57 14.92
N LYS A 15 31.26 59.72 16.04
CA LYS A 15 31.81 60.39 17.23
C LYS A 15 33.03 59.65 17.80
N ALA A 16 33.04 58.32 17.75
CA ALA A 16 34.19 57.52 18.16
C ALA A 16 35.38 57.73 17.22
N ASP A 17 35.15 57.80 15.91
CA ASP A 17 36.18 58.08 14.91
C ASP A 17 36.73 59.52 15.04
N ASP A 18 35.87 60.52 15.27
CA ASP A 18 36.28 61.91 15.53
C ASP A 18 37.23 61.99 16.75
N PHE A 19 36.93 61.24 17.81
CA PHE A 19 37.83 61.15 18.97
C PHE A 19 39.17 60.50 18.63
N LEU A 20 39.23 59.51 17.73
CA LEU A 20 40.50 58.90 17.31
C LEU A 20 41.37 59.86 16.52
N GLU A 21 40.78 60.64 15.62
CA GLU A 21 41.54 61.62 14.83
C GLU A 21 42.20 62.66 15.74
N VAL A 22 41.43 63.17 16.72
CA VAL A 22 41.95 64.09 17.73
C VAL A 22 43.03 63.42 18.58
N ALA A 23 42.81 62.19 19.04
CA ALA A 23 43.77 61.45 19.85
C ALA A 23 45.12 61.26 19.13
N ARG A 24 45.08 60.86 17.85
CA ARG A 24 46.28 60.66 17.03
C ARG A 24 47.02 61.97 16.77
N SER A 25 46.29 63.03 16.45
CA SER A 25 46.87 64.37 16.28
C SER A 25 47.57 64.85 17.55
N LEU A 26 46.96 64.66 18.72
CA LEU A 26 47.56 65.02 20.01
C LEU A 26 48.79 64.18 20.35
N ALA A 27 48.76 62.88 20.06
CA ALA A 27 49.93 62.00 20.23
C ALA A 27 51.11 62.49 19.39
N LEU A 28 50.87 62.80 18.11
CA LEU A 28 51.90 63.33 17.19
C LEU A 28 52.50 64.65 17.68
N ASN A 29 51.70 65.49 18.33
CA ASN A 29 52.13 66.75 18.93
C ASN A 29 52.71 66.59 20.35
N ASN A 30 53.03 65.36 20.76
CA ASN A 30 53.60 65.01 22.07
C ASN A 30 52.72 65.42 23.27
N ARG A 31 51.42 65.61 23.05
CA ARG A 31 50.40 65.88 24.08
C ARG A 31 49.78 64.56 24.54
N VAL A 32 50.61 63.73 25.18
CA VAL A 32 50.30 62.33 25.47
C VAL A 32 49.10 62.18 26.43
N ASP A 33 49.07 62.95 27.52
CA ASP A 33 47.97 62.86 28.50
C ASP A 33 46.60 63.18 27.90
N GLU A 34 46.55 64.17 27.02
CA GLU A 34 45.33 64.55 26.31
C GLU A 34 44.96 63.53 25.24
N SER A 35 45.95 62.98 24.53
CA SER A 35 45.72 61.87 23.58
C SER A 35 45.08 60.66 24.24
N LEU A 36 45.56 60.27 25.43
CA LEU A 36 45.03 59.14 26.19
C LEU A 36 43.57 59.32 26.59
N TYR A 37 43.17 60.56 26.92
CA TYR A 37 41.78 60.87 27.20
C TYR A 37 40.87 60.56 26.00
N TYR A 38 41.25 61.02 24.80
CA TYR A 38 40.44 60.81 23.59
C TYR A 38 40.45 59.36 23.11
N TYR A 39 41.56 58.62 23.27
CA TYR A 39 41.58 57.18 23.02
C TYR A 39 40.60 56.43 23.94
N ARG A 40 40.54 56.79 25.23
CA ARG A 40 39.59 56.17 26.18
C ARG A 40 38.14 56.47 25.83
N GLU A 41 37.82 57.70 25.45
CA GLU A 41 36.47 58.08 25.03
C GLU A 41 36.03 57.37 23.75
N SER A 42 36.94 57.21 22.79
CA SER A 42 36.68 56.43 21.58
C SER A 42 36.47 54.94 21.87
N MET A 43 37.34 54.34 22.71
CA MET A 43 37.20 52.94 23.11
C MET A 43 35.90 52.68 23.85
N ARG A 44 35.47 53.58 24.73
CA ARG A 44 34.17 53.47 25.42
C ARG A 44 33.02 53.38 24.44
N LEU A 45 32.99 54.23 23.42
CA LEU A 45 31.95 54.21 22.38
C LEU A 45 32.02 52.92 21.54
N PHE A 46 33.20 52.45 21.18
CA PHE A 46 33.34 51.18 20.45
C PHE A 46 32.97 49.95 21.29
N GLU A 47 33.16 50.01 22.61
CA GLU A 47 32.71 48.98 23.54
C GLU A 47 31.19 48.96 23.66
N GLU A 48 30.55 50.13 23.78
CA GLU A 48 29.09 50.28 23.75
C GLU A 48 28.47 49.75 22.45
N LEU A 49 29.18 49.87 21.32
CA LEU A 49 28.76 49.36 20.01
C LEU A 49 29.13 47.88 19.78
N GLY A 50 29.88 47.24 20.68
CA GLY A 50 30.29 45.84 20.56
C GLY A 50 31.40 45.57 19.54
N PHE A 51 32.17 46.59 19.12
CA PHE A 51 33.22 46.47 18.11
C PHE A 51 34.55 45.95 18.69
N LYS A 52 34.52 44.71 19.19
CA LYS A 52 35.66 44.03 19.86
C LYS A 52 36.97 44.07 19.07
N HIS A 53 36.91 43.92 17.75
CA HIS A 53 38.10 43.96 16.90
C HIS A 53 38.73 45.35 16.79
N ARG A 54 37.91 46.42 16.79
CA ARG A 54 38.42 47.80 16.80
C ARG A 54 39.08 48.12 18.15
N LEU A 55 38.51 47.64 19.25
CA LEU A 55 39.07 47.83 20.60
C LEU A 55 40.48 47.24 20.73
N ASN A 56 40.69 46.02 20.26
CA ASN A 56 42.03 45.38 20.33
C ASN A 56 43.09 46.16 19.55
N ARG A 57 42.72 46.74 18.40
CA ARG A 57 43.61 47.62 17.64
C ARG A 57 43.92 48.91 18.40
N LEU A 58 42.91 49.52 19.03
CA LEU A 58 43.09 50.74 19.81
C LEU A 58 43.95 50.54 21.06
N ILE A 59 43.84 49.38 21.71
CA ILE A 59 44.72 49.00 22.83
C ILE A 59 46.17 48.99 22.37
N TRP A 60 46.45 48.35 21.24
CA TRP A 60 47.80 48.33 20.66
C TRP A 60 48.30 49.73 20.27
N GLU A 61 47.45 50.56 19.63
CA GLU A 61 47.80 51.95 19.29
C GLU A 61 48.12 52.77 20.56
N LEU A 62 47.33 52.61 21.62
CA LEU A 62 47.53 53.30 22.90
C LEU A 62 48.80 52.83 23.61
N GLU A 63 49.14 51.54 23.56
CA GLU A 63 50.41 51.01 24.04
C GLU A 63 51.60 51.70 23.35
N LYS A 64 51.52 51.94 22.03
CA LYS A 64 52.57 52.65 21.27
C LYS A 64 52.67 54.13 21.60
N VAL A 65 51.55 54.78 21.91
CA VAL A 65 51.54 56.15 22.41
C VAL A 65 52.18 56.24 23.80
N LEU A 66 51.89 55.27 24.68
CA LEU A 66 52.47 55.19 26.02
C LEU A 66 53.97 54.88 26.03
N THR A 67 54.46 54.07 25.09
CA THR A 67 55.90 53.74 24.99
C THR A 67 56.74 54.81 24.30
N GLY A 68 56.13 55.89 23.79
CA GLY A 68 56.84 56.99 23.15
C GLY A 68 57.37 56.67 21.74
N GLU A 69 56.96 55.54 21.15
CA GLU A 69 57.36 55.09 19.80
C GLU A 69 56.57 55.79 18.68
N ILE A 70 56.04 56.98 18.95
CA ILE A 70 55.07 57.71 18.11
C ILE A 70 55.66 58.11 16.75
N LYS A 71 56.98 58.28 16.64
CA LYS A 71 57.67 58.71 15.41
C LYS A 71 57.57 57.71 14.24
N ASN A 72 57.21 56.45 14.52
CA ASN A 72 57.07 55.41 13.49
C ASN A 72 55.61 55.20 13.01
N LEU A 73 54.62 55.94 13.52
CA LEU A 73 53.23 55.76 13.10
C LEU A 73 53.02 56.06 11.60
N ASN A 74 53.70 57.06 11.05
CA ASN A 74 53.39 57.57 9.71
C ASN A 74 53.95 56.72 8.55
N TYR A 75 55.04 55.96 8.77
CA TYR A 75 55.65 55.11 7.74
C TYR A 75 55.05 53.69 7.71
N LEU A 76 54.73 53.13 8.88
CA LEU A 76 54.03 51.85 9.00
C LEU A 76 52.52 51.95 8.68
N GLN A 77 51.91 53.14 8.76
CA GLN A 77 50.51 53.35 8.38
C GLN A 77 50.27 53.32 6.87
N TYR A 78 51.22 53.69 6.01
CA TYR A 78 50.96 53.78 4.57
C TYR A 78 51.10 52.42 3.86
N GLU A 79 52.11 51.62 4.23
CA GLU A 79 52.33 50.29 3.65
C GLU A 79 51.34 49.26 4.20
N ALA A 80 51.10 49.24 5.52
CA ALA A 80 50.11 48.33 6.10
C ALA A 80 48.67 48.67 5.67
N PHE A 81 48.36 49.92 5.33
CA PHE A 81 47.03 50.29 4.82
C PHE A 81 46.83 49.86 3.37
N GLN A 82 47.81 50.06 2.48
CA GLN A 82 47.73 49.61 1.08
C GLN A 82 47.68 48.08 0.98
N GLU A 83 48.47 47.38 1.79
CA GLU A 83 48.51 45.91 1.78
C GLU A 83 47.24 45.31 2.41
N TYR A 84 46.69 45.93 3.46
CA TYR A 84 45.44 45.45 4.09
C TYR A 84 44.18 45.83 3.31
N ASP A 85 44.12 46.97 2.61
CA ASP A 85 42.99 47.30 1.73
C ASP A 85 43.01 46.49 0.43
N ASN A 86 44.20 46.10 -0.07
CA ASN A 86 44.32 45.16 -1.19
C ASN A 86 43.96 43.74 -0.76
N VAL A 87 44.46 43.23 0.37
CA VAL A 87 44.05 41.91 0.89
C VAL A 87 42.57 41.90 1.27
N ARG A 88 42.02 42.99 1.80
CA ARG A 88 40.58 43.11 2.08
C ARG A 88 39.76 43.24 0.80
N ARG A 89 40.22 43.97 -0.23
CA ARG A 89 39.58 44.00 -1.55
C ARG A 89 39.61 42.65 -2.21
N ASP A 90 40.74 41.96 -2.20
CA ASP A 90 40.92 40.63 -2.78
C ASP A 90 40.10 39.61 -2.02
N LEU A 91 40.03 39.68 -0.69
CA LEU A 91 39.14 38.84 0.12
C LEU A 91 37.66 39.19 -0.06
N ILE A 92 37.32 40.46 -0.30
CA ILE A 92 35.94 40.89 -0.60
C ILE A 92 35.57 40.48 -2.03
N LEU A 93 36.50 40.52 -2.99
CA LEU A 93 36.33 40.08 -4.37
C LEU A 93 36.30 38.57 -4.48
N GLU A 94 37.10 37.83 -3.70
CA GLU A 94 37.05 36.37 -3.55
C GLU A 94 35.77 35.96 -2.85
N LYS A 95 35.38 36.62 -1.76
CA LYS A 95 34.06 36.41 -1.13
C LYS A 95 32.91 36.81 -2.03
N LEU A 96 33.01 37.85 -2.85
CA LEU A 96 32.01 38.24 -3.84
C LEU A 96 31.98 37.26 -5.01
N HIS A 97 33.12 36.73 -5.43
CA HIS A 97 33.22 35.69 -6.46
C HIS A 97 32.70 34.35 -5.93
N ASP A 98 32.90 34.02 -4.65
CA ASP A 98 32.28 32.90 -3.94
C ASP A 98 30.79 33.16 -3.64
N TYR A 99 30.36 34.42 -3.48
CA TYR A 99 28.95 34.80 -3.35
C TYR A 99 28.24 34.82 -4.71
N GLU A 100 28.92 35.16 -5.81
CA GLU A 100 28.41 35.12 -7.18
C GLU A 100 28.46 33.69 -7.74
N SER A 101 29.49 32.91 -7.41
CA SER A 101 29.58 31.46 -7.66
C SER A 101 28.63 30.67 -6.76
N GLY A 102 28.45 31.11 -5.51
CA GLY A 102 27.50 30.56 -4.53
C GLY A 102 26.05 30.93 -4.86
N LYS A 103 25.78 32.15 -5.33
CA LYS A 103 24.48 32.56 -5.87
C LYS A 103 24.15 31.77 -7.13
N ASN A 104 25.11 31.59 -8.04
CA ASN A 104 24.95 30.67 -9.17
C ASN A 104 24.76 29.20 -8.73
N TRP A 105 25.39 28.76 -7.64
CA TRP A 105 25.23 27.39 -7.13
C TRP A 105 23.86 27.17 -6.48
N VAL A 106 23.40 28.12 -5.65
CA VAL A 106 22.07 28.10 -5.03
C VAL A 106 21.00 28.20 -6.11
N GLU A 107 21.10 29.16 -7.05
CA GLU A 107 20.15 29.31 -8.16
C GLU A 107 20.10 28.06 -9.05
N LYS A 108 21.25 27.47 -9.41
CA LYS A 108 21.28 26.19 -10.16
C LYS A 108 20.68 25.05 -9.35
N ARG A 109 20.91 25.00 -8.04
CA ARG A 109 20.33 23.97 -7.15
C ARG A 109 18.82 24.14 -7.00
N GLU A 110 18.33 25.37 -6.91
CA GLU A 110 16.91 25.71 -6.90
C GLU A 110 16.24 25.39 -8.24
N GLU A 111 16.88 25.68 -9.37
CA GLU A 111 16.37 25.32 -10.70
C GLU A 111 16.25 23.79 -10.84
N LEU A 112 17.30 23.05 -10.44
CA LEU A 112 17.29 21.59 -10.42
C LEU A 112 16.24 21.03 -9.46
N LEU A 113 16.08 21.65 -8.28
CA LEU A 113 15.05 21.29 -7.31
C LEU A 113 13.66 21.48 -7.91
N ASN A 114 13.37 22.65 -8.48
CA ASN A 114 12.07 22.98 -9.08
C ASN A 114 11.74 22.05 -10.24
N LYS A 115 12.72 21.76 -11.10
CA LYS A 115 12.57 20.77 -12.17
C LYS A 115 12.25 19.37 -11.61
N THR A 116 12.99 18.94 -10.59
CA THR A 116 12.82 17.63 -9.95
C THR A 116 11.45 17.52 -9.26
N LEU A 117 10.98 18.58 -8.60
CA LEU A 117 9.67 18.65 -7.97
C LEU A 117 8.53 18.64 -9.00
N SER A 118 8.71 19.35 -10.10
CA SER A 118 7.74 19.36 -11.21
C SER A 118 7.62 17.99 -11.87
N GLU A 119 8.75 17.30 -12.09
CA GLU A 119 8.75 15.91 -12.56
C GLU A 119 8.11 14.96 -11.54
N ALA A 120 8.42 15.11 -10.25
CA ALA A 120 7.83 14.30 -9.18
C ALA A 120 6.30 14.43 -9.15
N LYS A 121 5.79 15.67 -9.21
CA LYS A 121 4.36 15.96 -9.25
C LYS A 121 3.70 15.37 -10.49
N LYS A 122 4.30 15.52 -11.67
CA LYS A 122 3.83 14.91 -12.92
C LYS A 122 3.69 13.39 -12.81
N TYR A 123 4.64 12.71 -12.17
CA TYR A 123 4.55 11.26 -11.94
C TYR A 123 3.52 10.88 -10.88
N ALA A 124 3.33 11.72 -9.85
CA ALA A 124 2.31 11.51 -8.84
C ALA A 124 0.89 11.62 -9.44
N ASP A 125 0.65 12.65 -10.25
CA ASP A 125 -0.61 12.88 -10.96
C ASP A 125 -0.91 11.76 -11.97
N ALA A 126 0.14 11.18 -12.58
CA ALA A 126 0.02 10.03 -13.47
C ALA A 126 -0.09 8.66 -12.75
N GLU A 127 -0.30 8.66 -11.43
CA GLU A 127 -0.37 7.47 -10.57
C GLU A 127 0.86 6.54 -10.66
N LYS A 128 2.01 7.07 -11.05
CA LYS A 128 3.30 6.35 -11.11
C LYS A 128 4.07 6.58 -9.82
N TYR A 129 3.51 6.08 -8.71
CA TYR A 129 3.97 6.37 -7.35
C TYR A 129 5.44 5.99 -7.10
N SER A 130 5.88 4.81 -7.54
CA SER A 130 7.30 4.41 -7.48
C SER A 130 8.25 5.43 -8.12
N LYS A 131 7.90 5.99 -9.29
CA LYS A 131 8.74 7.00 -9.96
C LYS A 131 8.66 8.34 -9.23
N ALA A 132 7.47 8.76 -8.81
CA ALA A 132 7.28 9.99 -8.04
C ALA A 132 8.13 10.00 -6.76
N LYS A 133 8.14 8.90 -6.00
CA LYS A 133 8.97 8.74 -4.79
C LYS A 133 10.47 8.88 -5.08
N LEU A 134 10.95 8.35 -6.21
CA LEU A 134 12.35 8.49 -6.60
C LEU A 134 12.73 9.95 -6.87
N PHE A 135 11.86 10.70 -7.55
CA PHE A 135 12.09 12.13 -7.80
C PHE A 135 11.96 12.98 -6.53
N TYR A 136 10.97 12.71 -5.67
CA TYR A 136 10.89 13.35 -4.36
C TYR A 136 12.11 13.03 -3.48
N GLY A 137 12.62 11.81 -3.51
CA GLY A 137 13.86 11.44 -2.83
C GLY A 137 15.10 12.18 -3.35
N ARG A 138 15.14 12.49 -4.65
CA ARG A 138 16.16 13.39 -5.22
C ARG A 138 15.96 14.83 -4.75
N ALA A 139 14.73 15.34 -4.77
CA ALA A 139 14.38 16.67 -4.27
C ALA A 139 14.81 16.87 -2.80
N LEU A 140 14.67 15.84 -1.95
CA LEU A 140 15.15 15.88 -0.57
C LEU A 140 16.66 16.09 -0.44
N LYS A 141 17.47 15.57 -1.37
CA LYS A 141 18.91 15.85 -1.39
C LYS A 141 19.16 17.32 -1.70
N PHE A 142 18.47 17.87 -2.70
CA PHE A 142 18.52 19.29 -3.05
C PHE A 142 18.11 20.20 -1.88
N LEU A 143 17.01 19.87 -1.20
CA LEU A 143 16.53 20.63 -0.04
C LEU A 143 17.49 20.58 1.15
N ARG A 144 18.16 19.43 1.38
CA ARG A 144 19.17 19.30 2.44
C ARG A 144 20.41 20.14 2.15
N ASP A 145 20.86 20.14 0.90
CA ASP A 145 22.01 20.93 0.47
C ASP A 145 21.73 22.44 0.55
N LEU A 146 20.46 22.85 0.42
CA LEU A 146 20.00 24.23 0.58
C LEU A 146 19.62 24.62 2.02
N GLY A 147 19.57 23.66 2.96
CA GLY A 147 19.17 23.91 4.36
C GLY A 147 17.67 24.15 4.58
N TRP A 148 16.82 23.74 3.64
CA TRP A 148 15.37 24.00 3.66
C TRP A 148 14.60 22.91 4.42
N HIS A 149 14.67 22.97 5.75
CA HIS A 149 14.20 21.90 6.62
C HIS A 149 12.66 21.73 6.67
N LYS A 150 11.88 22.80 6.50
CA LYS A 150 10.40 22.73 6.53
C LYS A 150 9.86 22.02 5.29
N GLU A 151 10.49 22.26 4.16
CA GLU A 151 10.17 21.68 2.87
C GLU A 151 10.56 20.19 2.85
N ILE A 152 11.64 19.81 3.56
CA ILE A 152 12.01 18.40 3.75
C ILE A 152 10.88 17.62 4.42
N GLU A 153 10.33 18.12 5.54
CA GLU A 153 9.22 17.46 6.23
C GLU A 153 7.98 17.35 5.34
N THR A 154 7.68 18.41 4.57
CA THR A 154 6.56 18.42 3.63
C THR A 154 6.71 17.35 2.56
N ILE A 155 7.88 17.24 1.93
CA ILE A 155 8.15 16.24 0.90
C ILE A 155 8.22 14.83 1.49
N GLN A 156 8.70 14.65 2.72
CA GLN A 156 8.67 13.36 3.41
C GLN A 156 7.24 12.89 3.68
N ASN A 157 6.35 13.79 4.11
CA ASN A 157 4.93 13.48 4.28
C ASN A 157 4.27 13.11 2.95
N GLU A 158 4.61 13.82 1.86
CA GLU A 158 4.12 13.47 0.52
C GLU A 158 4.57 12.07 0.08
N ILE A 159 5.84 11.71 0.28
CA ILE A 159 6.35 10.35 0.00
C ILE A 159 5.59 9.29 0.80
N LYS A 160 5.26 9.59 2.06
CA LYS A 160 4.47 8.69 2.92
C LYS A 160 3.06 8.49 2.36
N LEU A 161 2.36 9.57 2.02
CA LEU A 161 1.02 9.53 1.42
C LEU A 161 1.01 8.76 0.09
N LEU A 162 2.03 8.95 -0.75
CA LEU A 162 2.16 8.20 -2.00
C LEU A 162 2.40 6.70 -1.76
N SER A 163 3.11 6.35 -0.70
CA SER A 163 3.33 4.93 -0.33
C SER A 163 2.03 4.28 0.15
N GLU A 164 1.23 5.00 0.93
CA GLU A 164 -0.10 4.54 1.36
C GLU A 164 -1.04 4.36 0.15
N LYS A 165 -1.03 5.29 -0.81
CA LYS A 165 -1.81 5.19 -2.05
C LYS A 165 -1.38 4.00 -2.92
N GLU A 166 -0.08 3.77 -3.06
CA GLU A 166 0.47 2.61 -3.79
C GLU A 166 0.02 1.29 -3.15
N TYR A 167 0.13 1.18 -1.82
CA TYR A 167 -0.33 0.00 -1.09
C TYR A 167 -1.83 -0.27 -1.29
N VAL A 168 -2.68 0.75 -1.15
CA VAL A 168 -4.13 0.60 -1.34
C VAL A 168 -4.47 0.18 -2.78
N ARG A 169 -3.73 0.68 -3.77
CA ARG A 169 -3.90 0.30 -5.18
C ARG A 169 -3.53 -1.17 -5.41
N ASP A 170 -2.38 -1.59 -4.89
CA ASP A 170 -1.89 -2.96 -5.07
C ASP A 170 -2.81 -3.97 -4.36
N GLU A 171 -3.28 -3.64 -3.16
CA GLU A 171 -4.22 -4.50 -2.43
C GLU A 171 -5.57 -4.60 -3.15
N ARG A 172 -6.08 -3.49 -3.72
CA ARG A 172 -7.29 -3.53 -4.57
C ARG A 172 -7.12 -4.42 -5.80
N LEU A 173 -5.98 -4.31 -6.50
CA LEU A 173 -5.67 -5.15 -7.66
C LEU A 173 -5.61 -6.62 -7.29
N ARG A 174 -5.01 -6.95 -6.14
CA ARG A 174 -4.93 -8.31 -5.64
C ARG A 174 -6.33 -8.88 -5.32
N ILE A 175 -7.17 -8.12 -4.61
CA ILE A 175 -8.55 -8.53 -4.32
C ILE A 175 -9.33 -8.75 -5.62
N GLU A 176 -9.17 -7.86 -6.61
CA GLU A 176 -9.83 -7.98 -7.91
C GLU A 176 -9.38 -9.25 -8.67
N GLN A 177 -8.09 -9.57 -8.65
CA GLN A 177 -7.54 -10.79 -9.24
C GLN A 177 -8.07 -12.04 -8.55
N GLU A 178 -8.06 -12.07 -7.21
CA GLU A 178 -8.60 -13.18 -6.43
C GLU A 178 -10.09 -13.40 -6.75
N LEU A 179 -10.87 -12.33 -6.86
CA LEU A 179 -12.29 -12.38 -7.19
C LEU A 179 -12.55 -12.82 -8.64
N ALA A 180 -11.70 -12.40 -9.57
CA ALA A 180 -11.74 -12.87 -10.97
C ALA A 180 -11.40 -14.37 -11.07
N GLU A 181 -10.41 -14.84 -10.31
CA GLU A 181 -10.03 -16.24 -10.27
C GLU A 181 -11.13 -17.11 -9.63
N GLN A 182 -11.77 -16.62 -8.56
CA GLN A 182 -12.95 -17.28 -7.98
C GLN A 182 -14.08 -17.40 -8.99
N LYS A 183 -14.45 -16.31 -9.68
CA LYS A 183 -15.47 -16.34 -10.74
C LYS A 183 -15.11 -17.29 -11.87
N LYS A 184 -13.83 -17.39 -12.23
CA LYS A 184 -13.35 -18.35 -13.24
C LYS A 184 -13.53 -19.79 -12.77
N LYS A 185 -13.11 -20.11 -11.53
CA LYS A 185 -13.29 -21.44 -10.92
C LYS A 185 -14.76 -21.82 -10.80
N GLU A 186 -15.63 -20.88 -10.45
CA GLU A 186 -17.09 -21.10 -10.40
C GLU A 186 -17.67 -21.41 -11.78
N ARG A 187 -17.24 -20.67 -12.82
CA ARG A 187 -17.65 -20.94 -14.21
C ARG A 187 -17.16 -22.30 -14.70
N GLU A 188 -15.93 -22.68 -14.38
CA GLU A 188 -15.37 -23.99 -14.72
C GLU A 188 -16.16 -25.12 -14.04
N LYS A 189 -16.44 -24.99 -12.73
CA LYS A 189 -17.30 -25.94 -12.00
C LYS A 189 -18.69 -26.04 -12.62
N TYR A 190 -19.32 -24.90 -12.95
CA TYR A 190 -20.61 -24.88 -13.60
C TYR A 190 -20.58 -25.62 -14.95
N PHE A 191 -19.59 -25.32 -15.78
CA PHE A 191 -19.42 -25.99 -17.07
C PHE A 191 -19.19 -27.50 -16.93
N GLU A 192 -18.40 -27.92 -15.94
CA GLU A 192 -18.14 -29.33 -15.66
C GLU A 192 -19.39 -30.06 -15.18
N THR A 193 -20.18 -29.44 -14.30
CA THR A 193 -21.48 -30.01 -13.88
C THR A 193 -22.45 -30.10 -15.04
N GLU A 194 -22.46 -29.13 -15.96
CA GLU A 194 -23.37 -29.14 -17.10
C GLU A 194 -22.94 -30.18 -18.14
N LYS A 195 -21.63 -30.36 -18.33
CA LYS A 195 -21.05 -31.43 -19.15
C LYS A 195 -21.42 -32.81 -18.60
N GLN A 196 -21.33 -33.02 -17.29
CA GLN A 196 -21.74 -34.28 -16.65
C GLN A 196 -23.23 -34.55 -16.86
N LYS A 197 -24.11 -33.57 -16.67
CA LYS A 197 -25.54 -33.72 -16.96
C LYS A 197 -25.80 -34.08 -18.42
N PHE A 198 -25.07 -33.47 -19.34
CA PHE A 198 -25.19 -33.77 -20.77
C PHE A 198 -24.74 -35.20 -21.08
N GLU A 199 -23.60 -35.63 -20.55
CA GLU A 199 -23.09 -37.00 -20.69
C GLU A 199 -24.05 -38.03 -20.05
N GLU A 200 -24.61 -37.74 -18.88
CA GLU A 200 -25.64 -38.59 -18.25
C GLU A 200 -26.91 -38.66 -19.10
N ALA A 201 -27.37 -37.54 -19.66
CA ALA A 201 -28.53 -37.51 -20.54
C ALA A 201 -28.28 -38.30 -21.83
N GLU A 202 -27.07 -38.24 -22.40
CA GLU A 202 -26.69 -39.08 -23.53
C GLU A 202 -26.64 -40.56 -23.15
N ARG A 203 -26.06 -40.91 -21.99
CA ARG A 203 -26.08 -42.29 -21.48
C ARG A 203 -27.49 -42.80 -21.26
N GLN A 204 -28.39 -41.97 -20.75
CA GLN A 204 -29.81 -42.32 -20.58
C GLN A 204 -30.52 -42.48 -21.92
N LYS A 205 -30.23 -41.64 -22.92
CA LYS A 205 -30.78 -41.80 -24.28
C LYS A 205 -30.23 -43.03 -25.00
N ALA A 206 -28.96 -43.36 -24.79
CA ALA A 206 -28.29 -44.54 -25.35
C ALA A 206 -28.59 -45.82 -24.56
N TYR A 207 -29.20 -45.71 -23.38
CA TYR A 207 -29.64 -46.86 -22.59
C TYR A 207 -30.80 -47.54 -23.29
N ILE A 208 -30.50 -48.67 -23.93
CA ILE A 208 -31.49 -49.64 -24.39
C ILE A 208 -31.74 -50.55 -23.19
N PRO A 209 -32.96 -50.56 -22.60
CA PRO A 209 -33.27 -51.49 -21.55
C PRO A 209 -33.00 -52.92 -22.04
N PRO A 210 -32.36 -53.78 -21.23
CA PRO A 210 -32.20 -55.17 -21.61
C PRO A 210 -33.58 -55.75 -21.93
N GLU A 211 -33.71 -56.42 -23.08
CA GLU A 211 -34.96 -57.11 -23.42
C GLU A 211 -35.34 -58.03 -22.25
N PRO A 212 -36.58 -57.95 -21.76
CA PRO A 212 -37.01 -58.80 -20.65
C PRO A 212 -36.83 -60.26 -21.06
N ASP A 213 -36.14 -61.03 -20.22
CA ASP A 213 -35.94 -62.45 -20.46
C ASP A 213 -37.31 -63.12 -20.69
N PRO A 214 -37.56 -63.72 -21.87
CA PRO A 214 -38.83 -64.35 -22.18
C PRO A 214 -39.26 -65.39 -21.13
N GLN A 215 -38.30 -65.99 -20.43
CA GLN A 215 -38.56 -66.95 -19.35
C GLN A 215 -39.07 -66.25 -18.08
N GLU A 216 -38.50 -65.11 -17.71
CA GLU A 216 -38.91 -64.35 -16.52
C GLU A 216 -40.32 -63.75 -16.70
N GLU A 217 -40.66 -63.29 -17.90
CA GLU A 217 -41.99 -62.77 -18.20
C GLU A 217 -43.06 -63.88 -18.21
N ALA A 218 -42.71 -65.06 -18.73
CA ALA A 218 -43.56 -66.25 -18.67
C ALA A 218 -43.80 -66.71 -17.22
N LEU A 219 -42.77 -66.68 -16.37
CA LEU A 219 -42.86 -66.96 -14.94
C LEU A 219 -43.79 -65.96 -14.22
N LYS A 220 -43.63 -64.65 -14.47
CA LYS A 220 -44.51 -63.60 -13.91
C LYS A 220 -45.97 -63.81 -14.29
N LYS A 221 -46.27 -64.11 -15.56
CA LYS A 221 -47.64 -64.40 -16.03
C LYS A 221 -48.21 -65.65 -15.34
N LYS A 222 -47.44 -66.73 -15.20
CA LYS A 222 -47.87 -67.95 -14.51
C LYS A 222 -48.15 -67.72 -13.02
N VAL A 223 -47.33 -66.92 -12.33
CA VAL A 223 -47.55 -66.53 -10.92
C VAL A 223 -48.86 -65.75 -10.77
N GLN A 224 -49.11 -64.77 -11.64
CA GLN A 224 -50.37 -64.01 -11.64
C GLN A 224 -51.59 -64.90 -11.89
N ILE A 225 -51.50 -65.86 -12.81
CA ILE A 225 -52.57 -66.84 -13.09
C ILE A 225 -52.84 -67.70 -11.85
N ALA A 226 -51.80 -68.11 -11.13
CA ALA A 226 -51.93 -68.92 -9.91
C ALA A 226 -52.62 -68.12 -8.78
N GLU A 227 -52.22 -66.88 -8.53
CA GLU A 227 -52.87 -65.99 -7.55
C GLU A 227 -54.34 -65.74 -7.88
N MET A 228 -54.64 -65.48 -9.17
CA MET A 228 -56.02 -65.29 -9.62
C MET A 228 -56.86 -66.56 -9.40
N ASN A 229 -56.33 -67.75 -9.70
CA ASN A 229 -57.07 -69.00 -9.52
C ASN A 229 -57.28 -69.35 -8.05
N LYS A 230 -56.31 -69.04 -7.18
CA LYS A 230 -56.46 -69.15 -5.73
C LYS A 230 -57.63 -68.31 -5.23
N LYS A 231 -57.67 -67.02 -5.58
CA LYS A 231 -58.77 -66.13 -5.19
C LYS A 231 -60.12 -66.61 -5.71
N LYS A 232 -60.18 -67.02 -6.98
CA LYS A 232 -61.41 -67.57 -7.59
C LYS A 232 -61.87 -68.88 -6.94
N ALA A 233 -60.94 -69.73 -6.48
CA ALA A 233 -61.27 -70.96 -5.77
C ALA A 233 -61.87 -70.67 -4.39
N GLU A 234 -61.26 -69.73 -3.64
CA GLU A 234 -61.75 -69.29 -2.33
C GLU A 234 -63.13 -68.63 -2.43
N ASP A 235 -63.36 -67.80 -3.45
CA ASP A 235 -64.65 -67.15 -3.69
C ASP A 235 -65.75 -68.16 -4.07
N ALA A 236 -65.42 -69.17 -4.90
CA ALA A 236 -66.34 -70.25 -5.25
C ALA A 236 -66.68 -71.16 -4.06
N GLU A 237 -65.71 -71.41 -3.17
CA GLU A 237 -65.90 -72.14 -1.92
C GLU A 237 -66.87 -71.39 -0.98
N LYS A 238 -66.68 -70.07 -0.81
CA LYS A 238 -67.58 -69.21 -0.01
C LYS A 238 -68.99 -69.15 -0.58
N ALA A 239 -69.13 -69.12 -1.90
CA ALA A 239 -70.41 -69.15 -2.60
C ALA A 239 -71.11 -70.52 -2.56
N GLY A 240 -70.48 -71.55 -1.97
CA GLY A 240 -71.04 -72.90 -1.86
C GLY A 240 -71.00 -73.72 -3.16
N ASN A 241 -70.32 -73.22 -4.20
CA ASN A 241 -70.15 -73.91 -5.48
C ASN A 241 -68.90 -74.80 -5.45
N TYR A 242 -69.01 -75.91 -4.70
CA TYR A 242 -67.86 -76.77 -4.39
C TYR A 242 -67.28 -77.47 -5.63
N ARG A 243 -68.09 -77.77 -6.65
CA ARG A 243 -67.60 -78.35 -7.91
C ARG A 243 -66.70 -77.38 -8.68
N LEU A 244 -67.07 -76.10 -8.71
CA LEU A 244 -66.26 -75.06 -9.34
C LEU A 244 -64.99 -74.76 -8.52
N ALA A 245 -65.10 -74.72 -7.19
CA ALA A 245 -63.96 -74.56 -6.29
C ALA A 245 -62.95 -75.72 -6.45
N LEU A 246 -63.44 -76.97 -6.53
CA LEU A 246 -62.62 -78.15 -6.75
C LEU A 246 -61.79 -78.05 -8.04
N ASN A 247 -62.45 -77.77 -9.18
CA ASN A 247 -61.76 -77.64 -10.47
C ASN A 247 -60.69 -76.53 -10.45
N ARG A 248 -60.93 -75.45 -9.69
CA ARG A 248 -59.99 -74.33 -9.56
C ARG A 248 -58.82 -74.67 -8.65
N TYR A 249 -59.04 -75.40 -7.56
CA TYR A 249 -57.96 -75.89 -6.71
C TYR A 249 -57.11 -76.97 -7.39
N GLU A 250 -57.72 -77.86 -8.18
CA GLU A 250 -56.98 -78.86 -8.99
C GLU A 250 -56.09 -78.17 -10.05
N TYR A 251 -56.62 -77.14 -10.73
CA TYR A 251 -55.83 -76.33 -11.66
C TYR A 251 -54.71 -75.55 -10.95
N LEU A 252 -54.99 -74.99 -9.77
CA LEU A 252 -53.99 -74.29 -8.95
C LEU A 252 -52.86 -75.22 -8.49
N LEU A 253 -53.17 -76.46 -8.12
CA LEU A 253 -52.18 -77.46 -7.72
C LEU A 253 -51.20 -77.76 -8.87
N ASN A 254 -51.72 -77.92 -10.09
CA ASN A 254 -50.88 -78.12 -11.27
C ASN A 254 -49.96 -76.92 -11.53
N LEU A 255 -50.47 -75.69 -11.41
CA LEU A 255 -49.65 -74.48 -11.52
C LEU A 255 -48.58 -74.38 -10.43
N TYR A 256 -48.88 -74.78 -9.19
CA TYR A 256 -47.90 -74.80 -8.10
C TYR A 256 -46.83 -75.88 -8.27
N ILE A 257 -47.15 -76.99 -8.93
CA ILE A 257 -46.16 -78.01 -9.31
C ILE A 257 -45.25 -77.47 -10.41
N GLU A 258 -45.81 -76.86 -11.46
CA GLU A 258 -45.04 -76.27 -12.56
C GLU A 258 -44.12 -75.13 -12.11
N LEU A 259 -44.57 -74.31 -11.15
CA LEU A 259 -43.81 -73.17 -10.62
C LEU A 259 -42.87 -73.56 -9.47
N ASN A 260 -42.78 -74.85 -9.13
CA ASN A 260 -42.01 -75.36 -8.00
C ASN A 260 -42.28 -74.59 -6.68
N TYR A 261 -43.55 -74.30 -6.40
CA TYR A 261 -43.97 -73.64 -5.16
C TYR A 261 -43.63 -74.50 -3.93
N ASP A 262 -43.51 -73.82 -2.80
CA ASP A 262 -43.24 -74.41 -1.47
C ASP A 262 -44.07 -75.70 -1.25
N PRO A 263 -43.42 -76.84 -0.96
CA PRO A 263 -44.10 -78.11 -0.67
C PRO A 263 -45.25 -77.99 0.34
N ILE A 264 -45.11 -77.11 1.34
CA ILE A 264 -46.14 -76.88 2.36
C ILE A 264 -47.40 -76.27 1.73
N GLN A 265 -47.25 -75.32 0.81
CA GLN A 265 -48.39 -74.71 0.12
C GLN A 265 -49.08 -75.69 -0.82
N ARG A 266 -48.31 -76.53 -1.52
CA ARG A 266 -48.88 -77.60 -2.35
C ARG A 266 -49.71 -78.58 -1.53
N GLU A 267 -49.23 -78.94 -0.35
CA GLU A 267 -49.96 -79.85 0.54
C GLU A 267 -51.25 -79.22 1.09
N ARG A 268 -51.24 -77.92 1.40
CA ARG A 268 -52.46 -77.17 1.78
C ARG A 268 -53.52 -77.17 0.67
N ILE A 269 -53.11 -77.00 -0.59
CA ILE A 269 -54.06 -77.06 -1.71
C ILE A 269 -54.62 -78.49 -1.90
N LYS A 270 -53.80 -79.53 -1.73
CA LYS A 270 -54.29 -80.93 -1.75
C LYS A 270 -55.31 -81.20 -0.64
N GLN A 271 -55.06 -80.70 0.57
CA GLN A 271 -56.02 -80.80 1.68
C GLN A 271 -57.33 -80.11 1.31
N LYS A 272 -57.27 -78.90 0.73
CA LYS A 272 -58.46 -78.19 0.22
C LYS A 272 -59.21 -78.96 -0.86
N ILE A 273 -58.52 -79.62 -1.79
CA ILE A 273 -59.13 -80.50 -2.79
C ILE A 273 -59.89 -81.65 -2.11
N GLY A 274 -59.30 -82.27 -1.08
CA GLY A 274 -59.93 -83.32 -0.28
C GLY A 274 -61.22 -82.83 0.41
N GLU A 275 -61.13 -81.70 1.13
CA GLU A 275 -62.28 -81.05 1.77
C GLU A 275 -63.41 -80.74 0.78
N MET A 276 -63.08 -80.29 -0.44
CA MET A 276 -64.09 -80.01 -1.46
C MET A 276 -64.72 -81.29 -2.00
N LYS A 277 -63.97 -82.38 -2.19
CA LYS A 277 -64.51 -83.68 -2.61
C LYS A 277 -65.48 -84.24 -1.58
N ASP A 278 -65.12 -84.16 -0.30
CA ASP A 278 -66.00 -84.59 0.79
C ASP A 278 -67.29 -83.75 0.83
N LYS A 279 -67.18 -82.42 0.70
CA LYS A 279 -68.35 -81.52 0.62
C LYS A 279 -69.24 -81.72 -0.61
N ILE A 280 -68.74 -82.36 -1.66
CA ILE A 280 -69.53 -82.75 -2.84
C ILE A 280 -70.18 -84.12 -2.64
N MET A 281 -69.51 -85.07 -1.96
CA MET A 281 -69.99 -86.44 -1.73
C MET A 281 -71.02 -86.53 -0.59
N PHE A 282 -71.01 -85.59 0.36
CA PHE A 282 -71.93 -85.55 1.51
C PHE A 282 -73.01 -84.44 1.41
N LYS A 283 -73.29 -83.95 0.20
CA LYS A 283 -74.38 -83.02 -0.15
C LYS A 283 -75.39 -83.70 -1.05
#